data_AF-A0A1T4LNT2-F1
#
_entry.id   AF-A0A1T4LNT2-F1
#
_cell.length_a   1.000
_cell.length_b   1.000
_cell.length_c   1.000
_cell.angle_alpha   90.00
_cell.angle_beta   90.00
_cell.angle_gamma   90.00
#
_symmetry.space_group_name_H-M   'P 1'
#
loop_
_entity.id
_entity.type
_entity.pdbx_description
1 polymer ?
#
loop_
_entity_poly.entity_id
_entity_poly.type
_entity_poly.pdbx_seq_one_letter_code
_entity_poly.pdbx_strand_id
1 'polypeptide(L)'
;MSNNKYLIVGLGNVGEEYCGTRHNIGFRVVNHLHPEGIPAFVDGRYGATARMRVKNKELVLLKPSTYMNLSGNAVRYWMEKENVALENVLIIVDELALPFGTLRLKTKGSAGGHNGLKHISATLGTEAYSRLRFGIGSDFHKGGQVDFVLSPFTEEEEKEIPAFCDEAAKIIHSFCLAGPAITMNAFNKKGVGKAPQTLRPNDE
;
A
#
# COMPACT_ATOMS: atom_id res chain seq x y z
N MET A 1 -22.15 4.30 -17.64
CA MET A 1 -20.82 4.00 -18.22
C MET A 1 -20.09 3.11 -17.23
N SER A 2 -19.58 1.94 -17.62
CA SER A 2 -18.78 1.14 -16.67
C SER A 2 -17.48 1.89 -16.40
N ASN A 3 -17.26 2.34 -15.16
CA ASN A 3 -16.02 3.02 -14.82
C ASN A 3 -14.88 2.00 -14.84
N ASN A 4 -14.12 2.00 -15.93
CA ASN A 4 -13.02 1.06 -16.16
C ASN A 4 -11.70 1.56 -15.61
N LYS A 5 -11.70 2.72 -14.93
CA LYS A 5 -10.51 3.33 -14.36
C LYS A 5 -10.42 3.06 -12.86
N TYR A 6 -9.22 2.72 -12.41
CA TYR A 6 -8.86 2.50 -11.02
C TYR A 6 -7.74 3.45 -10.61
N LEU A 7 -7.75 3.87 -9.36
CA LEU A 7 -6.68 4.65 -8.75
C LEU A 7 -5.98 3.78 -7.71
N ILE A 8 -4.74 3.42 -7.98
CA ILE A 8 -3.92 2.56 -7.13
C ILE A 8 -2.86 3.43 -6.47
N VAL A 9 -2.98 3.64 -5.16
CA VAL A 9 -2.16 4.61 -4.43
C VAL A 9 -1.21 3.88 -3.49
N GLY A 10 0.09 4.02 -3.71
CA GLY A 10 1.10 3.56 -2.77
C GLY A 10 1.37 4.67 -1.77
N LEU A 11 1.21 4.42 -0.46
CA LEU A 11 1.66 5.37 0.55
C LEU A 11 3.16 5.24 0.79
N GLY A 12 3.80 6.38 1.06
CA GLY A 12 5.21 6.52 1.37
C GLY A 12 5.57 7.99 1.56
N ASN A 13 6.79 8.24 2.02
CA ASN A 13 7.43 9.55 2.05
C ASN A 13 8.35 9.73 0.84
N VAL A 14 8.43 10.96 0.34
CA VAL A 14 9.39 11.36 -0.70
C VAL A 14 10.72 11.78 -0.08
N GLY A 15 11.81 11.52 -0.79
CA GLY A 15 13.18 11.75 -0.31
C GLY A 15 14.00 10.46 -0.38
N GLU A 16 15.28 10.59 -0.71
CA GLU A 16 16.20 9.46 -0.85
C GLU A 16 16.36 8.72 0.49
N GLU A 17 16.32 9.46 1.59
CA GLU A 17 16.39 8.96 2.96
C GLU A 17 15.24 8.01 3.32
N TYR A 18 14.11 8.07 2.62
CA TYR A 18 12.94 7.23 2.90
C TYR A 18 12.83 5.99 2.01
N CYS A 19 13.60 5.92 0.90
CA CYS A 19 13.45 4.87 -0.12
C CYS A 19 13.50 3.44 0.43
N GLY A 20 14.36 3.18 1.41
CA GLY A 20 14.52 1.86 2.04
C GLY A 20 13.59 1.59 3.23
N THR A 21 12.83 2.59 3.69
CA THR A 21 12.10 2.50 4.97
C THR A 21 10.86 1.62 4.87
N ARG A 22 10.47 1.01 5.99
CA ARG A 22 9.23 0.21 6.09
C ARG A 22 7.99 0.98 5.65
N HIS A 23 7.94 2.28 5.95
CA HIS A 23 6.83 3.16 5.58
C HIS A 23 6.69 3.40 4.07
N ASN A 24 7.74 3.11 3.29
CA ASN A 24 7.73 3.24 1.83
C ASN A 24 7.32 1.96 1.10
N ILE A 25 6.85 0.91 1.81
CA ILE A 25 6.42 -0.33 1.18
C ILE A 25 5.28 -0.12 0.16
N GLY A 26 4.41 0.87 0.37
CA GLY A 26 3.36 1.22 -0.60
C GLY A 26 3.94 1.72 -1.92
N PHE A 27 4.97 2.58 -1.87
CA PHE A 27 5.71 3.00 -3.08
C PHE A 27 6.41 1.82 -3.75
N ARG A 28 7.02 0.92 -2.97
CA ARG A 28 7.71 -0.27 -3.51
C ARG A 28 6.75 -1.19 -4.26
N VAL A 29 5.58 -1.48 -3.68
CA VAL A 29 4.54 -2.28 -4.35
C VAL A 29 4.10 -1.62 -5.66
N VAL A 30 3.83 -0.31 -5.64
CA VAL A 30 3.40 0.43 -6.84
C VAL A 30 4.48 0.52 -7.91
N ASN A 31 5.75 0.64 -7.53
CA ASN A 31 6.87 0.55 -8.46
C ASN A 31 7.00 -0.86 -9.05
N HIS A 32 6.76 -1.91 -8.27
CA HIS A 32 6.83 -3.30 -8.74
C HIS A 32 5.72 -3.65 -9.73
N LEU A 33 4.52 -3.07 -9.56
CA LEU A 33 3.43 -3.16 -10.55
C LEU A 33 3.77 -2.54 -11.91
N HIS A 34 4.87 -1.79 -11.99
CA HIS A 34 5.31 -1.06 -13.16
C HIS A 34 6.53 -1.76 -13.80
N PRO A 35 6.33 -2.90 -14.51
CA PRO A 35 7.41 -3.61 -15.17
C PRO A 35 8.04 -2.80 -16.30
N GLU A 36 9.17 -3.30 -16.79
CA GLU A 36 9.84 -2.76 -17.97
C GLU A 36 8.89 -2.62 -19.17
N GLY A 37 8.97 -1.49 -19.87
CA GLY A 37 8.12 -1.19 -21.04
C GLY A 37 6.86 -0.37 -20.75
N ILE A 38 6.57 -0.04 -19.49
CA ILE A 38 5.50 0.92 -19.15
C ILE A 38 6.11 2.34 -19.01
N PRO A 39 5.43 3.42 -19.47
CA PRO A 39 5.94 4.78 -19.33
C PRO A 39 6.17 5.18 -17.87
N ALA A 40 7.39 5.63 -17.55
CA ALA A 40 7.82 5.98 -16.21
C ALA A 40 6.86 6.93 -15.47
N PHE A 41 6.95 6.93 -14.13
CA PHE A 41 6.23 7.90 -13.30
C PHE A 41 6.55 9.33 -13.72
N VAL A 42 5.51 10.10 -14.02
CA VAL A 42 5.59 11.52 -14.36
C VAL A 42 5.14 12.33 -13.15
N ASP A 43 5.97 13.29 -12.76
CA ASP A 43 5.63 14.22 -11.69
C ASP A 43 4.42 15.07 -12.05
N GLY A 44 3.52 15.23 -11.08
CA GLY A 44 2.32 16.03 -11.22
C GLY A 44 1.90 16.63 -9.90
N ARG A 45 0.73 17.27 -9.92
CA ARG A 45 0.17 17.88 -8.71
C ARG A 45 -0.08 16.82 -7.64
N TYR A 46 0.51 17.05 -6.46
CA TYR A 46 0.43 16.20 -5.27
C TYR A 46 0.95 14.77 -5.44
N GLY A 47 1.66 14.44 -6.51
CA GLY A 47 2.29 13.13 -6.65
C GLY A 47 2.74 12.80 -8.06
N ALA A 48 3.58 11.79 -8.14
CA ALA A 48 4.02 11.20 -9.40
C ALA A 48 3.03 10.12 -9.82
N THR A 49 2.72 10.06 -11.11
CA THR A 49 1.77 9.08 -11.66
C THR A 49 2.32 8.32 -12.83
N ALA A 50 1.99 7.04 -12.89
CA ALA A 50 2.16 6.20 -14.07
C ALA A 50 0.81 5.61 -14.46
N ARG A 51 0.70 5.12 -15.70
CA ARG A 51 -0.51 4.45 -16.19
C ARG A 51 -0.17 3.07 -16.71
N MET A 52 -1.05 2.12 -16.45
CA MET A 52 -0.98 0.80 -17.06
C MET A 52 -2.37 0.28 -17.40
N ARG A 53 -2.43 -0.79 -18.18
CA ARG A 53 -3.68 -1.49 -18.49
C ARG A 53 -3.61 -2.93 -18.05
N VAL A 54 -4.73 -3.41 -17.48
CA VAL A 54 -4.95 -4.80 -17.15
C VAL A 54 -6.25 -5.23 -17.81
N LYS A 55 -6.16 -5.97 -18.92
CA LYS A 55 -7.29 -6.27 -19.80
C LYS A 55 -8.02 -4.99 -20.23
N ASN A 56 -9.29 -4.84 -19.91
CA ASN A 56 -10.12 -3.68 -20.22
C ASN A 56 -10.12 -2.60 -19.12
N LYS A 57 -9.24 -2.72 -18.11
CA LYS A 57 -9.13 -1.76 -17.00
C LYS A 57 -7.90 -0.88 -17.16
N GLU A 58 -8.07 0.41 -16.94
CA GLU A 58 -6.97 1.38 -16.86
C GLU A 58 -6.66 1.63 -15.39
N LEU A 59 -5.39 1.47 -15.01
CA LEU A 59 -4.91 1.73 -13.66
C LEU A 59 -4.06 3.00 -13.71
N VAL A 60 -4.45 3.99 -12.92
CA VAL A 60 -3.63 5.14 -12.58
C VAL A 60 -2.89 4.79 -11.30
N LEU A 61 -1.58 4.64 -11.41
CA LEU A 61 -0.69 4.40 -10.29
C LEU A 61 -0.26 5.75 -9.73
N LEU A 62 -0.39 5.94 -8.42
CA LEU A 62 -0.06 7.20 -7.74
C LEU A 62 0.91 6.96 -6.60
N LYS A 63 2.00 7.74 -6.59
CA LYS A 63 2.88 7.95 -5.44
C LYS A 63 2.71 9.41 -4.97
N PRO A 64 1.94 9.66 -3.90
CA PRO A 64 1.78 11.02 -3.38
C PRO A 64 3.13 11.67 -3.06
N SER A 65 3.34 12.92 -3.50
CA SER A 65 4.55 13.70 -3.18
C SER A 65 4.35 14.67 -2.01
N THR A 66 3.26 14.47 -1.28
CA THR A 66 2.92 15.18 -0.05
C THR A 66 3.54 14.49 1.15
N TYR A 67 3.74 15.20 2.27
CA TYR A 67 4.00 14.53 3.55
C TYR A 67 2.92 13.47 3.85
N MET A 68 3.29 12.41 4.56
CA MET A 68 2.37 11.30 4.88
C MET A 68 1.07 11.79 5.54
N ASN A 69 1.15 12.76 6.44
CA ASN A 69 -0.03 13.34 7.11
C ASN A 69 -0.90 14.22 6.19
N LEU A 70 -0.56 14.35 4.91
CA LEU A 70 -1.28 15.11 3.89
C LEU A 70 -1.70 14.26 2.67
N SER A 71 -1.48 12.93 2.70
CA SER A 71 -1.75 12.04 1.56
C SER A 71 -3.19 12.11 1.04
N GLY A 72 -4.16 12.39 1.90
CA GLY A 72 -5.56 12.63 1.50
C GLY A 72 -5.72 13.68 0.40
N ASN A 73 -4.93 14.75 0.39
CA ASN A 73 -5.03 15.78 -0.65
C ASN A 73 -4.69 15.23 -2.04
N ALA A 74 -3.67 14.37 -2.12
CA ALA A 74 -3.29 13.69 -3.36
C ALA A 74 -4.40 12.74 -3.83
N VAL A 75 -4.92 11.92 -2.90
CA VAL A 75 -5.99 10.95 -3.21
C VAL A 75 -7.23 11.65 -3.75
N ARG A 76 -7.75 12.66 -3.04
CA ARG A 76 -8.93 13.43 -3.47
C ARG A 76 -8.72 14.06 -4.85
N TYR A 77 -7.60 14.75 -5.04
CA TYR A 77 -7.30 15.43 -6.30
C TYR A 77 -7.24 14.47 -7.48
N TRP A 78 -6.55 13.33 -7.34
CA TRP A 78 -6.42 12.37 -8.44
C TRP A 78 -7.69 11.56 -8.70
N MET A 79 -8.51 11.32 -7.68
CA MET A 79 -9.86 10.77 -7.88
C MET A 79 -10.72 11.69 -8.76
N GLU A 80 -10.78 12.97 -8.42
CA GLU A 80 -11.56 13.99 -9.14
C GLU A 80 -11.02 14.18 -10.57
N LYS A 81 -9.70 14.38 -10.70
CA LYS A 81 -9.03 14.60 -11.99
C LYS A 81 -9.25 13.43 -12.95
N GLU A 82 -9.20 12.20 -12.44
CA GLU A 82 -9.31 11.01 -13.28
C GLU A 82 -10.74 10.48 -13.41
N ASN A 83 -11.69 11.09 -12.70
CA ASN A 83 -13.08 10.65 -12.58
C ASN A 83 -13.19 9.20 -12.09
N VAL A 84 -12.43 8.87 -11.05
CA VAL A 84 -12.41 7.54 -10.42
C VAL A 84 -13.34 7.54 -9.22
N ALA A 85 -14.32 6.63 -9.24
CA ALA A 85 -15.24 6.44 -8.12
C ALA A 85 -14.54 5.78 -6.93
N LEU A 86 -15.01 6.05 -5.70
CA LEU A 86 -14.35 5.63 -4.46
C LEU A 86 -14.16 4.11 -4.37
N GLU A 87 -15.12 3.33 -4.86
CA GLU A 87 -15.08 1.87 -4.91
C GLU A 87 -13.93 1.32 -5.78
N ASN A 88 -13.41 2.14 -6.71
CA ASN A 88 -12.29 1.82 -7.59
C ASN A 88 -10.94 2.39 -7.08
N VAL A 89 -10.91 2.92 -5.86
CA VAL A 89 -9.69 3.38 -5.21
C VAL A 89 -9.12 2.29 -4.31
N LEU A 90 -7.82 2.01 -4.44
CA LEU A 90 -7.10 1.09 -3.58
C LEU A 90 -5.86 1.76 -3.01
N ILE A 91 -5.78 1.80 -1.68
CA ILE A 91 -4.63 2.34 -0.94
C ILE A 91 -3.72 1.19 -0.48
N ILE A 92 -2.45 1.18 -0.88
CA ILE A 92 -1.43 0.26 -0.37
C ILE A 92 -0.70 0.94 0.79
N VAL A 93 -0.60 0.24 1.91
CA VAL A 93 -0.15 0.81 3.19
C VAL A 93 0.60 -0.21 4.03
N ASP A 94 1.61 0.24 4.76
CA ASP A 94 2.27 -0.55 5.82
C ASP A 94 1.33 -0.78 7.02
N GLU A 95 1.51 -1.92 7.67
CA GLU A 95 0.66 -2.34 8.77
C GLU A 95 1.46 -3.04 9.87
N LEU A 96 1.49 -2.41 11.05
CA LEU A 96 2.23 -2.89 12.21
C LEU A 96 1.58 -4.08 12.90
N ALA A 97 0.24 -4.15 12.86
CA ALA A 97 -0.51 -5.21 13.52
C ALA A 97 -0.51 -6.53 12.73
N LEU A 98 0.15 -6.57 11.57
CA LEU A 98 0.28 -7.76 10.75
C LEU A 98 1.74 -8.21 10.73
N PRO A 99 2.01 -9.53 10.88
CA PRO A 99 3.35 -10.08 10.73
C PRO A 99 3.97 -9.69 9.37
N PHE A 100 5.29 -9.57 9.34
CA PHE A 100 6.03 -9.26 8.11
C PHE A 100 5.59 -10.19 6.96
N GLY A 101 5.36 -9.60 5.78
CA GLY A 101 4.94 -10.31 4.56
C GLY A 101 3.44 -10.61 4.46
N THR A 102 2.66 -10.39 5.53
CA THR A 102 1.21 -10.66 5.50
C THR A 102 0.48 -9.62 4.67
N LEU A 103 -0.14 -10.04 3.57
CA LEU A 103 -0.98 -9.19 2.72
C LEU A 103 -2.46 -9.37 3.07
N ARG A 104 -3.16 -8.28 3.38
CA ARG A 104 -4.59 -8.33 3.69
C ARG A 104 -5.38 -7.19 3.06
N LEU A 105 -6.32 -7.53 2.19
CA LEU A 105 -7.26 -6.59 1.61
C LEU A 105 -8.43 -6.33 2.57
N LYS A 106 -8.79 -5.06 2.74
CA LYS A 106 -10.01 -4.61 3.44
C LYS A 106 -10.72 -3.54 2.62
N THR A 107 -12.04 -3.46 2.74
CA THR A 107 -12.88 -2.43 2.08
C THR A 107 -13.32 -1.30 3.03
N LYS A 108 -13.03 -1.42 4.32
CA LYS A 108 -13.31 -0.42 5.36
C LYS A 108 -12.49 -0.64 6.62
N GLY A 109 -12.41 0.38 7.48
CA GLY A 109 -11.88 0.30 8.84
C GLY A 109 -11.13 1.55 9.29
N SER A 110 -10.78 1.63 10.56
CA SER A 110 -10.07 2.81 11.09
C SER A 110 -8.65 2.93 10.56
N ALA A 111 -8.04 4.09 10.76
CA ALA A 111 -6.66 4.36 10.35
C ALA A 111 -5.61 3.52 11.10
N GLY A 112 -5.95 2.90 12.25
CA GLY A 112 -5.01 2.07 13.00
C GLY A 112 -3.75 2.82 13.49
N GLY A 113 -3.84 4.14 13.69
CA GLY A 113 -2.70 4.99 14.03
C GLY A 113 -1.86 5.45 12.81
N HIS A 114 -2.17 4.99 11.60
CA HIS A 114 -1.44 5.39 10.40
C HIS A 114 -1.84 6.80 9.92
N ASN A 115 -0.89 7.73 9.89
CA ASN A 115 -1.14 9.15 9.60
C ASN A 115 -1.73 9.39 8.19
N GLY A 116 -1.25 8.68 7.17
CA GLY A 116 -1.82 8.75 5.82
C GLY A 116 -3.29 8.34 5.75
N LEU A 117 -3.65 7.17 6.27
CA LEU A 117 -5.05 6.72 6.35
C LEU A 117 -5.93 7.66 7.18
N LYS A 118 -5.42 8.23 8.27
CA LYS A 118 -6.14 9.22 9.08
C LYS A 118 -6.48 10.45 8.23
N HIS A 119 -5.50 10.99 7.50
CA HIS A 119 -5.73 12.15 6.66
C HIS A 119 -6.64 11.84 5.45
N ILE A 120 -6.49 10.67 4.81
CA ILE A 120 -7.37 10.21 3.73
C ILE A 120 -8.82 10.12 4.21
N SER A 121 -9.05 9.47 5.36
CA SER A 121 -10.41 9.30 5.90
C SER A 121 -11.06 10.64 6.23
N ALA A 122 -10.31 11.56 6.87
CA ALA A 122 -10.79 12.92 7.15
C ALA A 122 -11.05 13.71 5.86
N THR A 123 -10.18 13.55 4.86
CA THR A 123 -10.24 14.22 3.57
C THR A 123 -11.45 13.81 2.74
N LEU A 124 -11.77 12.51 2.74
CA LEU A 124 -12.87 11.92 1.97
C LEU A 124 -14.18 11.88 2.76
N GLY A 125 -14.15 12.17 4.06
CA GLY A 125 -15.31 12.10 4.95
C GLY A 125 -15.80 10.66 5.22
N THR A 126 -14.97 9.65 4.98
CA THR A 126 -15.37 8.24 5.11
C THR A 126 -14.17 7.32 5.29
N GLU A 127 -14.38 6.20 5.98
CA GLU A 127 -13.43 5.08 6.08
C GLU A 127 -13.77 3.92 5.14
N ALA A 128 -14.84 4.04 4.35
CA ALA A 128 -15.37 3.02 3.45
C ALA A 128 -14.65 3.00 2.09
N TYR A 129 -13.35 2.76 2.11
CA TYR A 129 -12.52 2.61 0.91
C TYR A 129 -11.56 1.43 1.03
N SER A 130 -11.16 0.89 -0.12
CA SER A 130 -10.31 -0.31 -0.16
C SER A 130 -8.86 0.01 0.19
N ARG A 131 -8.25 -0.87 0.98
CA ARG A 131 -6.83 -0.82 1.31
C ARG A 131 -6.20 -2.21 1.31
N LEU A 132 -5.02 -2.31 0.70
CA LEU A 132 -4.15 -3.47 0.79
C LEU A 132 -3.11 -3.21 1.87
N ARG A 133 -3.26 -3.91 3.00
CA ARG A 133 -2.36 -3.80 4.15
C ARG A 133 -1.19 -4.75 3.94
N PHE A 134 0.02 -4.21 3.97
CA PHE A 134 1.26 -4.96 3.94
C PHE A 134 1.81 -5.04 5.35
N GLY A 135 1.86 -6.25 5.92
CA GLY A 135 2.41 -6.46 7.25
C GLY A 135 3.91 -6.16 7.29
N ILE A 136 4.31 -5.27 8.18
CA ILE A 136 5.71 -4.91 8.43
C ILE A 136 6.19 -5.38 9.81
N GLY A 137 5.33 -6.07 10.57
CA GLY A 137 5.63 -6.52 11.92
C GLY A 137 5.54 -5.41 12.97
N SER A 138 5.81 -5.79 14.21
CA SER A 138 5.77 -4.88 15.36
C SER A 138 6.89 -5.16 16.35
N ASP A 139 8.06 -5.52 15.83
CA ASP A 139 9.25 -5.79 16.64
C ASP A 139 9.93 -4.49 17.08
N PHE A 140 9.26 -3.77 17.97
CA PHE A 140 9.73 -2.53 18.55
C PHE A 140 9.25 -2.39 20.01
N HIS A 141 10.03 -1.70 20.83
CA HIS A 141 9.66 -1.39 22.20
C HIS A 141 8.51 -0.38 22.25
N LYS A 142 7.73 -0.37 23.33
CA LYS A 142 6.61 0.56 23.48
C LYS A 142 7.06 2.02 23.31
N GLY A 143 6.49 2.72 22.33
CA GLY A 143 6.85 4.09 21.98
C GLY A 143 7.76 4.21 20.75
N GLY A 144 8.46 3.16 20.35
CA GLY A 144 9.38 3.14 19.21
C GLY A 144 8.72 2.99 17.83
N GLN A 145 7.41 3.19 17.72
CA GLN A 145 6.66 2.95 16.48
C GLN A 145 7.16 3.82 15.33
N VAL A 146 7.43 5.10 15.60
CA VAL A 146 7.85 6.06 14.57
C VAL A 146 9.21 5.67 14.00
N ASP A 147 10.16 5.35 14.87
CA ASP A 147 11.50 4.92 14.47
C ASP A 147 11.44 3.59 13.69
N PHE A 148 10.57 2.66 14.11
CA PHE A 148 10.39 1.40 13.42
C PHE A 148 9.88 1.57 11.98
N VAL A 149 8.83 2.37 11.74
CA VAL A 149 8.34 2.59 10.37
C VAL A 149 9.34 3.36 9.50
N LEU A 150 10.16 4.23 10.10
CA LEU A 150 11.19 5.02 9.40
C LEU A 150 12.53 4.29 9.28
N SER A 151 12.66 3.07 9.79
CA SER A 151 13.86 2.27 9.66
C SER A 151 13.81 1.37 8.42
N PRO A 152 14.96 1.00 7.83
CA PRO A 152 15.01 0.09 6.70
C PRO A 152 14.68 -1.35 7.09
N PHE A 153 14.17 -2.13 6.14
CA PHE A 153 14.06 -3.58 6.31
C PHE A 153 15.45 -4.20 6.53
N THR A 154 15.49 -5.32 7.24
CA THR A 154 16.72 -6.12 7.38
C THR A 154 17.11 -6.75 6.04
N GLU A 155 18.36 -7.17 5.88
CA GLU A 155 18.81 -7.83 4.66
C GLU A 155 18.02 -9.11 4.33
N GLU A 156 17.58 -9.86 5.34
CA GLU A 156 16.75 -11.05 5.15
C GLU A 156 15.32 -10.68 4.72
N GLU A 157 14.73 -9.67 5.35
CA GLU A 157 13.41 -9.15 4.94
C GLU A 157 13.46 -8.61 3.50
N GLU A 158 14.52 -7.88 3.12
CA GLU A 158 14.70 -7.33 1.77
C GLU A 158 14.69 -8.40 0.68
N LYS A 159 15.26 -9.59 0.95
CA LYS A 159 15.25 -10.72 0.01
C LYS A 159 13.84 -11.26 -0.25
N GLU A 160 12.92 -11.13 0.71
CA GLU A 160 11.55 -11.63 0.59
C GLU A 160 10.60 -10.63 -0.08
N ILE A 161 10.90 -9.33 -0.03
CA ILE A 161 10.01 -8.27 -0.54
C ILE A 161 9.59 -8.45 -2.01
N PRO A 162 10.48 -8.82 -2.96
CA PRO A 162 10.05 -9.06 -4.35
C PRO A 162 8.91 -10.07 -4.47
N ALA A 163 8.95 -11.17 -3.71
CA ALA A 163 7.90 -12.18 -3.73
C ALA A 163 6.58 -11.67 -3.13
N PHE A 164 6.64 -10.83 -2.10
CA PHE A 164 5.44 -10.17 -1.56
C PHE A 164 4.87 -9.13 -2.53
N CYS A 165 5.71 -8.39 -3.24
CA CYS A 165 5.28 -7.48 -4.28
C CYS A 165 4.60 -8.22 -5.46
N ASP A 166 5.09 -9.40 -5.84
CA ASP A 166 4.44 -10.26 -6.84
C ASP A 166 3.03 -10.69 -6.39
N GLU A 167 2.87 -11.10 -5.13
CA GLU A 167 1.57 -11.47 -4.59
C GLU A 167 0.64 -10.25 -4.46
N ALA A 168 1.17 -9.10 -4.04
CA ALA A 168 0.42 -7.84 -4.01
C ALA A 168 -0.08 -7.45 -5.41
N ALA A 169 0.74 -7.60 -6.45
CA ALA A 169 0.34 -7.36 -7.83
C ALA A 169 -0.83 -8.27 -8.26
N LYS A 170 -0.80 -9.56 -7.90
CA LYS A 170 -1.92 -10.49 -8.14
C LYS A 170 -3.20 -10.06 -7.42
N ILE A 171 -3.09 -9.62 -6.17
CA ILE A 171 -4.23 -9.10 -5.39
C ILE A 171 -4.81 -7.86 -6.07
N ILE A 172 -3.97 -6.92 -6.51
CA ILE A 172 -4.38 -5.68 -7.17
C ILE A 172 -5.05 -5.97 -8.50
N HIS A 173 -4.50 -6.87 -9.32
CA HIS A 173 -5.14 -7.31 -10.56
C HIS A 173 -6.49 -7.98 -10.29
N SER A 174 -6.57 -8.86 -9.28
CA SER A 174 -7.83 -9.49 -8.88
C SER A 174 -8.85 -8.46 -8.42
N PHE A 175 -8.45 -7.47 -7.62
CA PHE A 175 -9.33 -6.39 -7.17
C PHE A 175 -9.94 -5.63 -8.35
N CYS A 176 -9.13 -5.25 -9.33
CA CYS A 176 -9.59 -4.52 -10.51
C CYS A 176 -10.51 -5.34 -11.44
N LEU A 177 -10.29 -6.67 -11.51
CA LEU A 177 -10.98 -7.54 -12.47
C LEU A 177 -12.19 -8.28 -11.88
N ALA A 178 -12.12 -8.71 -10.63
CA ALA A 178 -13.11 -9.53 -9.95
C ALA A 178 -13.83 -8.80 -8.80
N GLY A 179 -13.34 -7.64 -8.40
CA GLY A 179 -13.90 -6.86 -7.31
C GLY A 179 -13.49 -7.36 -5.92
N PRO A 180 -13.65 -6.51 -4.90
CA PRO A 180 -13.04 -6.71 -3.59
C PRO A 180 -13.52 -7.96 -2.85
N ALA A 181 -14.79 -8.35 -2.98
CA ALA A 181 -15.34 -9.51 -2.27
C ALA A 181 -14.68 -10.82 -2.71
N ILE A 182 -14.57 -11.03 -4.04
CA ILE A 182 -13.93 -12.22 -4.61
C ILE A 182 -12.44 -12.23 -4.26
N THR A 183 -11.76 -11.09 -4.41
CA THR A 183 -10.34 -10.96 -4.07
C THR A 183 -10.08 -11.26 -2.59
N MET A 184 -10.86 -10.70 -1.66
CA MET A 184 -10.71 -10.99 -0.23
C MET A 184 -10.87 -12.48 0.07
N ASN A 185 -11.86 -13.14 -0.53
CA ASN A 185 -12.09 -14.58 -0.32
C ASN A 185 -10.93 -15.45 -0.83
N ALA A 186 -10.32 -15.07 -1.94
CA ALA A 186 -9.22 -15.81 -2.56
C ALA A 186 -7.88 -15.60 -1.85
N PHE A 187 -7.59 -14.37 -1.40
CA PHE A 187 -6.25 -13.98 -0.95
C PHE A 187 -6.11 -13.84 0.57
N ASN A 188 -7.13 -13.39 1.31
CA ASN A 188 -6.98 -13.16 2.76
C ASN A 188 -6.82 -14.46 3.58
N LYS A 189 -7.03 -15.63 2.99
CA LYS A 189 -6.88 -16.95 3.65
C LYS A 189 -5.47 -17.52 3.54
N LYS A 190 -4.65 -17.02 2.60
CA LYS A 190 -3.25 -17.42 2.45
C LYS A 190 -2.44 -16.58 3.44
N GLY A 191 -2.26 -17.08 4.66
CA GLY A 191 -1.28 -16.51 5.58
C GLY A 191 0.12 -16.74 5.03
N VAL A 192 0.61 -15.84 4.18
CA VAL A 192 2.02 -15.81 3.79
C VAL A 192 2.72 -14.95 4.83
N GLY A 193 3.36 -15.63 5.76
CA GLY A 193 4.03 -15.03 6.91
C GLY A 193 4.35 -16.16 7.86
N LYS A 194 5.51 -16.80 7.69
CA LYS A 194 6.06 -17.62 8.76
C LYS A 194 6.23 -16.67 9.95
N ALA A 195 5.66 -17.03 11.10
CA ALA A 195 5.95 -16.30 12.33
C ALA A 195 7.48 -16.27 12.50
N PRO A 196 8.10 -15.13 12.81
CA PRO A 196 9.50 -15.15 13.24
C PRO A 196 9.57 -16.06 14.47
N GLN A 197 10.42 -17.09 14.41
CA GLN A 197 10.84 -17.80 15.60
C GLN A 197 11.62 -16.79 16.44
N THR A 198 10.96 -16.10 17.35
CA THR A 198 11.64 -15.38 18.41
C THR A 198 12.35 -16.43 19.26
N LEU A 199 13.64 -16.64 19.02
CA LEU A 199 14.54 -17.13 20.04
C LEU A 199 14.51 -16.10 21.15
N ARG A 200 13.68 -16.33 22.16
CA ARG A 200 13.85 -15.65 23.44
C ARG A 200 15.23 -16.08 23.96
N PRO A 201 16.14 -15.15 24.25
CA PRO A 201 17.27 -15.49 25.10
C PRO A 201 16.70 -16.09 26.39
N ASN A 202 17.22 -17.24 26.80
CA ASN A 202 16.95 -17.73 28.13
C ASN A 202 17.49 -16.67 29.10
N ASP A 203 16.60 -16.09 29.91
CA ASP A 203 17.00 -15.36 31.10
C ASP A 203 17.56 -16.40 32.09
N GLU A 204 18.90 -16.52 32.14
CA GLU A 204 19.66 -16.99 33.31
C GLU A 204 20.40 -15.80 33.95
#